data_AF-A0AAC9U3V3-F1
#
_entry.id   AF-A0AAC9U3V3-F1
#
_cell.length_a   1.000
_cell.length_b   1.000
_cell.length_c   1.000
_cell.angle_alpha   90.00
_cell.angle_beta   90.00
_cell.angle_gamma   90.00
#
_symmetry.space_group_name_H-M   'P 1'
#
loop_
_entity.id
_entity.type
_entity.pdbx_description
1 polymer ?
#
loop_
_entity_poly.entity_id
_entity_poly.type
_entity_poly.pdbx_seq_one_letter_code
_entity_poly.pdbx_strand_id
1 'polypeptide(L)'
;MSIFVSYTTRDSYVNRNTLKMVSGVLSNYGPHYIDLLHNDAPEKQRHVEEMLSHAQLMILIRSRSIEKSEWVQWELSEAKKIGIPIIEVQASINQKETISNLKYKLASELKKLERRSSKDAQTCAA
;
A
#
# COMPACT_ATOMS: atom_id res chain seq x y z
N MET A 1 4.88 -9.80 -7.32
CA MET A 1 4.31 -8.44 -7.30
C MET A 1 4.97 -7.65 -6.18
N SER A 2 5.62 -6.53 -6.47
CA SER A 2 6.25 -5.66 -5.45
C SER A 2 5.24 -4.64 -4.93
N ILE A 3 5.10 -4.55 -3.61
CA ILE A 3 4.13 -3.66 -2.95
C ILE A 3 4.87 -2.52 -2.25
N PHE A 4 4.53 -1.28 -2.55
CA PHE A 4 4.99 -0.12 -1.80
C PHE A 4 3.93 0.29 -0.78
N VAL A 5 4.31 0.50 0.47
CA VAL A 5 3.38 0.94 1.53
C VAL A 5 3.65 2.40 1.88
N SER A 6 2.72 3.27 1.51
CA SER A 6 2.72 4.68 1.89
C SER A 6 1.92 4.90 3.17
N TYR A 7 2.46 5.68 4.09
CA TYR A 7 1.85 5.99 5.38
C TYR A 7 2.44 7.28 5.96
N THR A 8 1.86 7.77 7.05
CA THR A 8 2.43 8.86 7.84
C THR A 8 2.39 8.55 9.32
N THR A 9 3.43 8.91 10.06
CA THR A 9 3.49 8.80 11.54
C THR A 9 3.27 10.15 12.22
N ARG A 10 2.73 11.14 11.49
CA ARG A 10 2.42 12.49 12.02
C ARG A 10 1.25 12.47 13.01
N ASP A 11 0.49 11.38 13.07
CA ASP A 11 -0.55 11.14 14.05
C ASP A 11 -0.38 9.77 14.73
N SER A 12 -1.23 9.47 15.71
CA SER A 12 -1.17 8.24 16.51
C SER A 12 -1.83 7.02 15.85
N TYR A 13 -2.38 7.13 14.65
CA TYR A 13 -3.10 6.03 13.98
C TYR A 13 -2.13 5.01 13.41
N VAL A 14 -0.97 5.47 12.92
CA VAL A 14 0.07 4.59 12.36
C VAL A 14 1.34 4.74 13.19
N ASN A 15 1.78 3.61 13.73
CA ASN A 15 3.05 3.49 14.44
C ASN A 15 3.78 2.23 13.95
N ARG A 16 5.00 2.02 14.48
CA ARG A 16 5.83 0.88 14.11
C ARG A 16 5.15 -0.47 14.34
N ASN A 17 4.32 -0.62 15.38
CA ASN A 17 3.59 -1.86 15.62
C ASN A 17 2.50 -2.11 14.57
N THR A 18 1.72 -1.07 14.23
CA THR A 18 0.76 -1.13 13.12
C THR A 18 1.44 -1.57 11.83
N LEU A 19 2.59 -0.99 11.51
CA LEU A 19 3.35 -1.32 10.29
C LEU A 19 3.89 -2.75 10.30
N LYS A 20 4.34 -3.27 11.45
CA LYS A 20 4.74 -4.69 11.58
C LYS A 20 3.57 -5.63 11.34
N MET A 21 2.38 -5.30 11.85
CA MET A 21 1.18 -6.09 11.59
C MET A 21 0.76 -6.03 10.12
N VAL A 22 0.84 -4.85 9.49
CA VAL A 22 0.61 -4.69 8.04
C VAL A 22 1.59 -5.55 7.26
N SER A 23 2.89 -5.47 7.58
CA SER A 23 3.94 -6.31 6.99
C SER A 23 3.57 -7.80 7.06
N GLY A 24 3.14 -8.29 8.23
CA GLY A 24 2.73 -9.69 8.39
C GLY A 24 1.53 -10.10 7.53
N VAL A 25 0.61 -9.19 7.24
CA VAL A 25 -0.48 -9.46 6.27
C VAL A 25 0.06 -9.50 4.85
N LEU A 26 0.88 -8.51 4.47
CA LEU A 26 1.40 -8.35 3.11
C LEU A 26 2.34 -9.46 2.67
N SER A 27 3.06 -10.09 3.60
CA SER A 27 3.90 -11.27 3.31
C SER A 27 3.15 -12.41 2.62
N ASN A 28 1.82 -12.49 2.73
CA ASN A 28 1.00 -13.50 2.04
C ASN A 28 0.69 -13.15 0.58
N TYR A 29 0.97 -11.92 0.14
CA TYR A 29 0.62 -11.40 -1.18
C TYR A 29 1.85 -11.13 -2.06
N GLY A 30 3.02 -10.89 -1.46
CA GLY A 30 4.28 -10.74 -2.19
C GLY A 30 5.30 -9.86 -1.44
N PRO A 31 6.47 -9.63 -2.06
CA PRO A 31 7.47 -8.71 -1.52
C PRO A 31 6.89 -7.30 -1.32
N HIS A 32 7.22 -6.66 -0.20
CA HIS A 32 6.74 -5.32 0.12
C HIS A 32 7.80 -4.44 0.76
N TYR A 33 7.66 -3.13 0.58
CA TYR A 33 8.52 -2.10 1.12
C TYR A 33 7.75 -1.18 2.07
N ILE A 34 8.27 -1.02 3.28
CA ILE A 34 7.79 -0.08 4.29
C ILE A 34 9.02 0.69 4.78
N ASP A 35 9.09 1.97 4.47
CA ASP A 35 10.26 2.82 4.73
C ASP A 35 10.80 2.70 6.17
N LEU A 36 9.95 2.88 7.18
CA LEU A 36 10.32 2.82 8.61
C LEU A 36 10.81 1.44 9.08
N LEU A 37 10.51 0.38 8.34
CA LEU A 37 10.91 -0.98 8.71
C LEU A 37 12.09 -1.50 7.91
N HIS A 38 12.26 -1.06 6.65
CA HIS A 38 13.18 -1.66 5.70
C HIS A 38 14.27 -0.70 5.20
N ASN A 39 14.12 0.62 5.39
CA ASN A 39 15.07 1.58 4.85
C ASN A 39 16.30 1.75 5.75
N ASP A 40 17.34 0.97 5.47
CA ASP A 40 18.66 1.11 6.09
C ASP A 40 19.68 1.84 5.19
N ALA A 41 19.25 2.39 4.05
CA ALA A 41 20.13 3.06 3.09
C ALA A 41 20.76 4.35 3.67
N PRO A 42 21.98 4.74 3.24
CA PRO A 42 22.56 6.04 3.60
C PRO A 42 21.74 7.22 3.07
N GLU A 43 21.33 7.15 1.80
CA GLU A 43 20.50 8.15 1.13
C GLU A 43 19.02 7.73 1.17
N LYS A 44 18.36 8.04 2.30
CA LYS A 44 16.99 7.56 2.59
C LYS A 44 15.97 7.91 1.52
N GLN A 45 15.94 9.17 1.08
CA GLN A 45 14.93 9.67 0.12
C GLN A 45 15.10 9.04 -1.25
N ARG A 46 16.33 9.01 -1.76
CA ARG A 46 16.65 8.35 -3.03
C ARG A 46 16.28 6.87 -3.02
N HIS A 47 16.48 6.19 -1.89
CA HIS A 47 16.08 4.80 -1.77
C HIS A 47 14.55 4.63 -1.81
N VAL A 48 13.79 5.53 -1.17
CA VAL A 48 12.31 5.52 -1.26
C VAL A 48 11.84 5.76 -2.69
N GLU A 49 12.43 6.72 -3.40
CA GLU A 49 12.16 7.00 -4.82
C GLU A 49 12.36 5.75 -5.68
N GLU A 50 13.49 5.07 -5.52
CA GLU A 50 13.83 3.84 -6.23
C GLU A 50 12.84 2.71 -5.89
N MET A 51 12.50 2.52 -4.62
CA MET A 51 11.56 1.48 -4.22
C MET A 51 10.14 1.76 -4.75
N LEU A 52 9.75 3.02 -4.84
CA LEU A 52 8.48 3.42 -5.44
C LEU A 52 8.47 3.19 -6.95
N SER A 53 9.54 3.54 -7.67
CA SER A 53 9.61 3.38 -9.14
C SER A 53 9.56 1.92 -9.58
N HIS A 54 10.01 0.99 -8.73
CA HIS A 54 9.96 -0.45 -8.99
C HIS A 54 8.70 -1.15 -8.43
N ALA A 55 7.81 -0.41 -7.77
CA ALA A 55 6.60 -0.98 -7.21
C ALA A 55 5.56 -1.26 -8.30
N GLN A 56 4.80 -2.33 -8.13
CA GLN A 56 3.70 -2.71 -9.02
C GLN A 56 2.33 -2.40 -8.41
N LEU A 57 2.30 -2.12 -7.11
CA LEU A 57 1.12 -1.77 -6.34
C LEU A 57 1.53 -0.82 -5.21
N MET A 58 0.74 0.23 -4.98
CA MET A 58 0.84 1.04 -3.77
C MET A 58 -0.33 0.73 -2.83
N ILE A 59 -0.02 0.52 -1.55
CA ILE A 59 -1.00 0.50 -0.47
C ILE A 59 -0.84 1.78 0.34
N LEU A 60 -1.89 2.61 0.37
CA LEU A 60 -1.94 3.80 1.20
C LEU A 60 -2.66 3.48 2.51
N ILE A 61 -1.94 3.53 3.63
CA ILE A 61 -2.53 3.47 4.97
C ILE A 61 -2.99 4.89 5.34
N ARG A 62 -4.25 5.20 5.00
CA ARG A 62 -4.85 6.52 5.12
C ARG A 62 -5.21 6.82 6.57
N SER A 63 -4.44 7.69 7.21
CA SER A 63 -4.77 8.28 8.51
C SER A 63 -5.35 9.69 8.35
N ARG A 64 -5.75 10.32 9.46
CA ARG A 64 -6.31 11.69 9.44
C ARG A 64 -5.28 12.76 9.03
N SER A 65 -4.00 12.52 9.24
CA SER A 65 -2.94 13.47 8.89
C SER A 65 -2.32 13.23 7.51
N ILE A 66 -2.85 12.29 6.72
CA ILE A 66 -2.26 11.91 5.42
C ILE A 66 -2.12 13.11 4.46
N GLU A 67 -3.11 14.01 4.47
CA GLU A 67 -3.16 15.21 3.62
C GLU A 67 -2.15 16.27 4.07
N LYS A 68 -1.68 16.20 5.32
CA LYS A 68 -0.68 17.11 5.89
C LYS A 68 0.75 16.63 5.67
N SER A 69 0.93 15.45 5.08
CA SER A 69 2.24 14.88 4.81
C SER A 69 2.65 15.19 3.38
N GLU A 70 3.43 16.26 3.19
CA GLU A 70 3.95 16.66 1.87
C GLU A 70 4.66 15.51 1.15
N TRP A 71 5.42 14.71 1.90
CA TRP A 71 6.09 13.53 1.37
C TRP A 71 5.11 12.48 0.82
N VAL A 72 4.02 12.19 1.54
CA VAL A 72 3.01 11.23 1.06
C VAL A 72 2.27 11.80 -0.15
N GLN A 73 2.02 13.12 -0.19
CA GLN A 73 1.41 13.73 -1.37
C GLN A 73 2.33 13.64 -2.59
N TRP A 74 3.64 13.78 -2.40
CA TRP A 74 4.63 13.52 -3.44
C TRP A 74 4.60 12.05 -3.89
N GLU A 75 4.60 11.07 -2.97
CA GLU A 75 4.52 9.64 -3.30
C GLU A 75 3.26 9.31 -4.11
N LEU A 76 2.11 9.86 -3.71
CA LEU A 76 0.82 9.68 -4.40
C LEU A 76 0.83 10.33 -5.79
N SER A 77 1.43 11.51 -5.92
CA SER A 77 1.59 12.19 -7.20
C SER A 77 2.45 11.35 -8.13
N GLU A 78 3.58 10.86 -7.63
CA GLU A 78 4.51 10.07 -8.41
C GLU A 78 3.90 8.74 -8.84
N ALA A 79 3.29 7.99 -7.92
CA ALA A 79 2.57 6.74 -8.23
C ALA A 79 1.50 6.93 -9.32
N LYS A 80 0.77 8.05 -9.30
CA LYS A 80 -0.21 8.39 -10.34
C LYS A 80 0.46 8.68 -11.68
N LYS A 81 1.57 9.42 -11.70
CA LYS A 81 2.32 9.70 -12.94
C LYS A 81 2.84 8.44 -13.61
N ILE A 82 3.37 7.50 -12.83
CA ILE A 82 3.90 6.23 -13.34
C ILE A 82 2.84 5.14 -13.51
N GLY A 83 1.58 5.44 -13.17
CA GLY A 83 0.44 4.55 -13.41
C GLY A 83 0.34 3.36 -12.46
N ILE A 84 0.95 3.42 -11.28
CA ILE A 84 0.83 2.35 -10.27
C ILE A 84 -0.58 2.38 -9.67
N PRO A 85 -1.28 1.23 -9.59
CA PRO A 85 -2.57 1.15 -8.90
C PRO A 85 -2.41 1.44 -7.41
N ILE A 86 -3.34 2.21 -6.85
CA ILE A 86 -3.35 2.59 -5.43
C ILE A 86 -4.55 1.94 -4.72
N ILE A 87 -4.27 1.18 -3.66
CA ILE A 87 -5.28 0.64 -2.75
C ILE A 87 -5.25 1.46 -1.47
N GLU A 88 -6.32 2.22 -1.23
CA GLU A 88 -6.49 2.94 0.03
C GLU A 88 -7.10 2.06 1.12
N VAL A 89 -6.50 2.10 2.32
CA VAL A 89 -6.94 1.41 3.52
C VAL A 89 -7.05 2.42 4.65
N GLN A 90 -8.22 2.52 5.26
CA GLN A 90 -8.44 3.45 6.37
C GLN A 90 -7.75 2.95 7.65
N ALA A 91 -6.92 3.82 8.23
CA ALA A 91 -6.30 3.61 9.52
C ALA A 91 -7.27 3.96 10.65
N SER A 92 -7.24 3.15 11.71
CA SER A 92 -7.94 3.40 12.97
C SER A 92 -6.94 3.52 14.11
N ILE A 93 -7.34 4.23 15.17
CA ILE A 93 -6.61 4.25 16.45
C ILE A 93 -6.48 2.81 16.98
N ASN A 94 -7.47 1.96 16.73
CA ASN A 94 -7.39 0.54 17.01
C ASN A 94 -6.63 -0.18 15.88
N GLN A 95 -5.41 -0.63 16.18
CA GLN A 95 -4.54 -1.31 15.21
C GLN A 95 -5.18 -2.57 14.63
N LYS A 96 -5.96 -3.32 15.42
CA LYS A 96 -6.66 -4.53 14.93
C LYS A 96 -7.69 -4.18 13.85
N GLU A 97 -8.35 -3.03 13.98
CA GLU A 97 -9.31 -2.54 13.00
C GLU A 97 -8.61 -2.14 11.69
N THR A 98 -7.47 -1.44 11.76
CA THR A 98 -6.63 -1.15 10.58
C THR A 98 -6.27 -2.43 9.81
N ILE A 99 -5.92 -3.50 10.53
CA ILE A 99 -5.60 -4.80 9.93
C ILE A 99 -6.83 -5.48 9.34
N SER A 100 -7.98 -5.38 9.99
CA SER A 100 -9.24 -5.90 9.46
C SER A 100 -9.62 -5.18 8.16
N ASN A 101 -9.50 -3.85 8.13
CA ASN A 101 -9.73 -3.02 6.95
C ASN A 101 -8.80 -3.42 5.79
N LEU A 102 -7.51 -3.62 6.09
CA LEU A 102 -6.53 -4.09 5.11
C LEU A 102 -6.94 -5.44 4.49
N LYS A 103 -7.22 -6.44 5.33
CA LYS A 103 -7.60 -7.78 4.88
C LYS A 103 -8.87 -7.75 4.03
N TYR A 104 -9.89 -7.03 4.49
CA TYR A 104 -11.15 -6.88 3.76
C TYR A 104 -10.92 -6.24 2.39
N LYS A 105 -10.13 -5.15 2.35
CA LYS A 105 -9.85 -4.43 1.11
C LYS A 105 -9.08 -5.30 0.11
N LEU A 106 -8.01 -5.97 0.53
CA LEU A 106 -7.23 -6.86 -0.33
C LEU A 106 -8.07 -8.02 -0.87
N ALA A 107 -8.89 -8.65 -0.02
CA ALA A 107 -9.78 -9.72 -0.45
C ALA A 107 -10.84 -9.23 -1.46
N SER A 108 -11.35 -8.00 -1.28
CA SER A 108 -12.30 -7.38 -2.20
C SER A 108 -11.67 -7.10 -3.57
N GLU A 109 -10.45 -6.55 -3.60
CA GLU A 109 -9.74 -6.29 -4.87
C GLU A 109 -9.37 -7.58 -5.61
N LEU A 110 -8.92 -8.62 -4.90
CA LEU A 110 -8.66 -9.94 -5.51
C LEU A 110 -9.91 -10.54 -6.17
N LYS A 111 -11.04 -10.53 -5.46
CA LYS A 111 -12.32 -11.01 -6.03
C LYS A 111 -12.74 -10.22 -7.27
N LYS A 112 -12.44 -8.92 -7.35
CA LYS A 112 -12.73 -8.13 -8.55
C LYS A 112 -11.85 -8.53 -9.73
N LEU A 113 -10.57 -8.85 -9.48
CA LEU A 113 -9.64 -9.30 -10.51
C LEU A 113 -10.05 -10.66 -11.07
N GLU A 114 -10.42 -11.62 -10.21
CA GLU A 114 -10.92 -12.94 -10.62
C GLU A 114 -12.15 -12.82 -11.52
N ARG A 115 -13.12 -11.98 -11.14
CA ARG A 115 -14.34 -11.76 -11.92
C ARG A 115 -14.09 -11.12 -13.29
N ARG A 116 -13.06 -10.28 -13.43
CA ARG A 116 -12.68 -9.67 -14.71
C ARG A 116 -12.06 -10.72 -15.63
N SER A 117 -11.12 -11.51 -15.11
CA SER A 117 -10.51 -12.61 -15.85
C SER A 117 -11.54 -13.63 -16.37
N SER A 118 -12.59 -13.93 -15.60
CA SER A 118 -13.66 -14.83 -16.05
C SER A 118 -14.55 -14.23 -17.15
N LYS A 119 -14.78 -12.91 -17.14
CA LYS A 119 -15.57 -12.23 -18.18
C LYS A 119 -14.80 -12.09 -19.50
N ASP A 120 -13.50 -11.81 -19.41
CA ASP A 120 -12.64 -11.68 -20.60
C ASP A 120 -12.49 -13.04 -21.31
N ALA A 121 -12.36 -14.13 -20.54
CA ALA A 121 -12.31 -15.49 -21.09
C ALA A 121 -13.61 -15.94 -21.78
N GLN A 122 -14.77 -15.45 -21.33
CA GLN A 122 -16.07 -15.76 -21.96
C GLN A 122 -16.35 -14.95 -23.23
N THR A 123 -15.70 -13.77 -23.38
CA THR A 123 -15.91 -12.89 -24.54
C THR A 123 -15.02 -13.28 -25.72
N CYS A 124 -13.85 -13.89 -25.48
CA CYS A 124 -12.98 -14.41 -26.54
C CYS A 124 -13.39 -15.81 -27.06
N ALA A 125 -14.34 -16.48 -26.40
CA ALA A 125 -14.79 -17.83 -26.73
C ALA A 125 -16.15 -17.87 -27.47
N ALA A 126 -16.69 -16.71 -27.87
CA ALA A 126 -17.93 -16.54 -28.62
C ALA A 126 -17.64 -15.87 -29.97
#